data_AF-A0A0V0Z4R6-F1
#
_entry.id   AF-A0A0V0Z4R6-F1
#
_cell.length_a   1.000
_cell.length_b   1.000
_cell.length_c   1.000
_cell.angle_alpha   90.00
_cell.angle_beta   90.00
_cell.angle_gamma   90.00
#
_symmetry.space_group_name_H-M   'P 1'
#
loop_
_entity.id
_entity.type
_entity.pdbx_description
1 polymer ?
#
loop_
_entity_poly.entity_id
_entity_poly.type
_entity_poly.pdbx_seq_one_letter_code
_entity_poly.pdbx_strand_id
1 'polypeptide(L)' 'LPRPSDDNFYNELKNSKQCQESCFFKLPPIAGDEFLVVHYAGTVKYCVRDFVKKNLDTVNE' A
#
# COMPACT_ATOMS: atom_id res chain seq x y z
N LEU A 1 14.72 2.04 -0.07
CA LEU A 1 14.52 3.06 0.98
C LEU A 1 15.51 2.80 2.11
N PRO A 2 16.30 3.81 2.54
CA PRO A 2 17.30 3.63 3.59
C PRO A 2 16.69 3.31 4.98
N ARG A 3 15.39 3.53 5.16
CA ARG A 3 14.59 3.04 6.31
C ARG A 3 13.20 2.62 5.80
N PRO A 4 12.98 1.34 5.47
CA PRO A 4 11.68 0.87 5.04
C PRO A 4 10.71 0.91 6.22
N SER A 5 9.57 1.59 6.04
CA SER A 5 8.46 1.63 6.98
C SER A 5 7.16 1.57 6.20
N ASP A 6 6.09 1.11 6.83
CA ASP A 6 4.77 1.05 6.19
C ASP A 6 4.30 2.44 5.75
N ASP A 7 4.58 3.48 6.54
CA ASP A 7 4.27 4.88 6.18
C ASP A 7 5.02 5.33 4.93
N ASN A 8 6.32 5.02 4.83
CA ASN A 8 7.11 5.38 3.66
C ASN A 8 6.60 4.63 2.43
N PHE A 9 6.35 3.32 2.56
CA PHE A 9 5.77 2.52 1.49
C PHE A 9 4.41 3.07 1.03
N TYR A 10 3.54 3.41 1.96
CA TYR A 10 2.24 3.99 1.66
C TYR A 10 2.34 5.38 1.00
N ASN A 11 3.29 6.20 1.44
CA ASN A 11 3.56 7.49 0.82
C ASN A 11 4.06 7.35 -0.62
N GLU A 12 4.94 6.37 -0.88
CA GLU A 12 5.37 6.05 -2.25
C GLU A 12 4.18 5.60 -3.11
N LEU A 13 3.28 4.75 -2.60
CA LEU A 13 2.06 4.36 -3.33
C LEU A 13 1.16 5.56 -3.65
N LYS A 14 0.93 6.46 -2.69
CA LYS A 14 0.10 7.67 -2.87
C LYS A 14 0.69 8.66 -3.88
N ASN A 15 2.02 8.80 -3.88
CA ASN A 15 2.73 9.80 -4.68
C ASN A 15 3.27 9.24 -6.01
N SER A 16 3.19 7.93 -6.21
CA SER A 16 3.59 7.28 -7.45
C SER A 16 2.68 7.74 -8.59
N LYS A 17 3.29 8.33 -9.63
CA LYS A 17 2.60 8.70 -10.86
C LYS A 17 1.81 7.52 -11.45
N GLN A 18 2.39 6.33 -11.44
CA GLN A 18 1.73 5.11 -11.94
C GLN A 18 0.47 4.78 -11.13
N CYS A 19 0.51 4.92 -9.81
CA CYS A 19 -0.65 4.67 -8.96
C CYS A 19 -1.72 5.75 -9.13
N GLN A 20 -1.33 7.01 -9.29
CA GLN A 20 -2.24 8.14 -9.48
C GLN A 20 -2.97 8.10 -10.83
N GLU A 21 -2.30 7.65 -11.89
CA GLU A 21 -2.88 7.56 -13.24
C GLU A 21 -3.64 6.24 -13.48
N SER A 22 -3.52 5.27 -12.57
CA SER A 22 -4.14 3.96 -12.72
C SER A 22 -5.63 3.99 -12.39
N CYS A 23 -6.46 3.43 -13.28
CA CYS A 23 -7.87 3.19 -12.99
C CYS A 23 -8.10 2.07 -11.96
N PHE A 24 -7.06 1.28 -11.65
CA PHE A 24 -7.13 0.10 -10.78
C PHE A 24 -6.62 0.35 -9.36
N PHE A 25 -6.06 1.53 -9.08
CA PHE A 25 -5.63 1.93 -7.75
C PHE A 25 -6.44 3.12 -7.29
N LYS A 26 -6.96 3.06 -6.06
CA LYS A 26 -7.76 4.14 -5.49
C LYS A 26 -7.40 4.35 -4.02
N LEU A 27 -7.51 5.60 -3.58
CA LEU A 27 -7.44 5.93 -2.15
C LEU A 27 -8.86 5.98 -1.56
N PRO A 28 -9.05 5.57 -0.29
CA PRO A 28 -10.33 5.71 0.37
C PRO A 28 -10.70 7.19 0.52
N PRO A 29 -11.99 7.54 0.57
CA PRO A 29 -12.43 8.92 0.78
C PRO A 29 -11.97 9.51 2.12
N ILE A 30 -11.86 8.65 3.15
CA ILE A 30 -11.37 9.00 4.47
C ILE A 30 -9.90 8.60 4.54
N ALA A 31 -9.04 9.57 4.82
CA ALA A 31 -7.61 9.31 4.99
C ALA A 31 -7.37 8.33 6.14
N GLY A 32 -6.54 7.33 5.88
CA GLY A 32 -6.18 6.27 6.82
C GLY A 32 -4.99 5.48 6.30
N ASP A 33 -4.80 4.30 6.84
CA ASP A 33 -3.73 3.35 6.52
C ASP A 33 -4.17 2.34 5.44
N GLU A 34 -5.12 2.70 4.58
CA GLU A 34 -5.77 1.80 3.64
C GLU A 34 -5.66 2.29 2.19
N PHE A 35 -5.57 1.34 1.24
CA PHE A 35 -5.69 1.60 -0.19
C PHE A 35 -6.60 0.55 -0.85
N LEU A 36 -7.16 0.89 -2.01
CA LEU A 36 -8.05 -0.01 -2.74
C LEU A 36 -7.44 -0.41 -4.08
N VAL A 37 -7.59 -1.69 -4.41
CA VAL A 37 -7.22 -2.22 -5.72
C VAL A 37 -8.44 -2.84 -6.39
N VAL A 38 -8.69 -2.46 -7.64
CA VAL A 38 -9.78 -2.99 -8.46
C VAL A 38 -9.26 -4.23 -9.19
N HIS A 39 -9.65 -5.41 -8.71
CA HIS A 39 -9.33 -6.70 -9.34
C HIS A 39 -10.48 -7.16 -10.25
N TYR A 40 -10.23 -8.22 -11.02
CA TYR A 40 -11.25 -8.84 -11.87
C TYR A 40 -12.49 -9.29 -11.07
N ALA A 41 -12.30 -9.76 -9.83
CA ALA A 41 -13.36 -10.27 -8.96
C ALA A 41 -14.00 -9.18 -8.07
N GLY A 42 -13.61 -7.92 -8.24
CA GLY A 42 -14.10 -6.81 -7.44
C GLY A 42 -12.99 -5.98 -6.81
N THR A 43 -13.41 -4.94 -6.08
CA THR A 43 -12.48 -4.04 -5.39
C THR A 43 -12.17 -4.56 -4.00
N VAL A 44 -10.87 -4.66 -3.67
CA VAL A 44 -10.40 -5.09 -2.36
C VAL A 44 -9.74 -3.93 -1.65
N LYS A 45 -10.02 -3.81 -0.35
CA LYS A 45 -9.41 -2.84 0.54
C LYS A 45 -8.26 -3.49 1.30
N TYR A 46 -7.07 -2.92 1.19
CA TYR A 46 -5.84 -3.37 1.84
C TYR A 46 -5.44 -2.38 2.93
N CYS A 47 -4.99 -2.89 4.07
CA CYS A 47 -4.44 -2.09 5.16
C CYS A 47 -2.91 -2.23 5.14
N VAL A 48 -2.19 -1.12 5.09
CA VAL A 48 -0.72 -1.10 4.92
C VAL A 48 0.05 -1.54 6.16
N ARG A 49 -0.62 -1.67 7.32
CA ARG A 49 0.02 -2.11 8.56
C ARG A 49 0.71 -3.48 8.40
N ASP A 50 1.94 -3.53 8.87
CA ASP A 50 2.87 -4.65 8.84
C ASP A 50 3.24 -5.12 7.42
N PHE A 51 2.98 -4.34 6.35
CA PHE A 51 3.34 -4.75 4.99
C PHE A 51 4.84 -4.98 4.84
N VAL A 52 5.65 -4.04 5.31
CA VAL A 52 7.12 -4.14 5.24
C VAL A 52 7.59 -5.33 6.06
N LYS A 53 7.10 -5.49 7.29
CA LYS A 53 7.48 -6.59 8.18
C LYS A 53 7.14 -7.96 7.57
N LYS A 54 5.89 -8.14 7.09
CA LYS A 54 5.43 -9.39 6.47
C LYS A 54 6.16 -9.70 5.17
N ASN A 55 6.55 -8.67 4.40
CA ASN A 55 7.30 -8.85 3.16
C ASN A 55 8.77 -9.17 3.40
N LEU A 56 9.38 -8.61 4.44
CA LEU A 56 10.75 -8.94 4.82
C LEU A 56 10.86 -10.38 5.34
N ASP A 57 9.79 -10.87 5.99
CA ASP A 57 9.65 -12.26 6.48
C ASP A 57 10.88 -12.76 7.25
N THR A 58 11.52 -11.84 7.97
CA THR A 58 12.72 -12.15 8.74
C THR A 58 12.33 -12.92 9.99
N VAL A 59 12.99 -14.05 10.22
CA VAL A 59 12.95 -14.77 11.49
C VAL A 59 13.99 -14.13 12.42
N ASN A 60 13.71 -14.03 13.73
CA ASN A 60 14.66 -13.45 14.70
C ASN A 60 16.08 -14.06 14.52
N GLU A 61 17.11 -13.21 14.51
CA GLU A 61 18.49 -13.63 14.81
C GLU A 61 18.64 -13.96 16.31
#